data_AF-A0A4X2KV84-F1
#
_entry.id   AF-A0A4X2KV84-F1
#
_cell.length_a   1.000
_cell.length_b   1.000
_cell.length_c   1.000
_cell.angle_alpha   90.00
_cell.angle_beta   90.00
_cell.angle_gamma   90.00
#
_symmetry.space_group_name_H-M   'P 1'
#
loop_
_entity.id
_entity.type
_entity.pdbx_description
1 polymer ?
#
loop_
_entity_poly.entity_id
_entity_poly.type
_entity_poly.pdbx_seq_one_letter_code
_entity_poly.pdbx_strand_id
1 'polypeptide(L)'
;MPTKHFPQFISVEDSSLKTQLGHWHHADDLIRTTEYGQIQGTQISIKGIDKVVNVFLGIPFAKPPVGSLRFSPPQSLDSWSNVRDATTHSPVCLQDVTPLGKMAVAMKVNIPIPSNSEDRLYLNIYVPDHTKDGDRLPVTANLSACDRHSSASMVQCLRNKSEGEILAITKHFKIIPVAVDGQFLPKHPEELLAAGEFHHVPSIIGVNNHEYGWLLPFFILKIFKFLVAIRGIPPKLGQLMIEEYLRDTEDPGEYRAQFQEIMGDFLFVIPSLKVAKYQHSHSSPVYFYEFQHRPSVLTDVKPDFVKADHGDELPFVFGTPLLGEGTEEEQLLSHRIMNLIHWPVYDQKEEYLPLNLQLSVGKSLRKDKWEFWTKTLPQKMKESQPENARVEL
;
A
#
# COMPACT_ATOMS: atom_id res chain seq x y z
N MET A 1 8.31 -4.85 45.37
CA MET A 1 7.87 -5.05 43.97
C MET A 1 7.35 -3.72 43.45
N PRO A 2 8.09 -2.97 42.62
CA PRO A 2 7.59 -1.72 42.09
C PRO A 2 6.82 -1.97 40.79
N THR A 3 5.57 -1.51 40.79
CA THR A 3 4.71 -1.32 39.64
C THR A 3 5.43 -0.51 38.57
N LYS A 4 5.73 -1.13 37.42
CA LYS A 4 6.16 -0.41 36.23
C LYS A 4 4.96 0.36 35.68
N HIS A 5 4.92 1.65 35.96
CA HIS A 5 4.07 2.60 35.26
C HIS A 5 4.39 2.52 33.76
N PHE A 6 3.39 2.11 32.96
CA PHE A 6 3.39 2.43 31.54
C PHE A 6 3.27 3.95 31.40
N PRO A 7 4.12 4.62 30.60
CA PRO A 7 3.93 6.04 30.36
C PRO A 7 2.57 6.24 29.68
N GLN A 8 1.80 7.19 30.22
CA GLN A 8 0.57 7.69 29.62
C GLN A 8 0.86 8.05 28.15
N PHE A 9 0.05 7.50 27.25
CA PHE A 9 0.05 7.88 25.84
C PHE A 9 -0.19 9.39 25.77
N ILE A 10 0.83 10.13 25.34
CA ILE A 10 0.66 11.53 24.96
C ILE A 10 -0.26 11.50 23.74
N SER A 11 -1.51 11.94 23.92
CA SER A 11 -2.35 12.31 22.78
C SER A 11 -1.71 13.54 22.15
N VAL A 12 -0.94 13.33 21.09
CA VAL A 12 -0.46 14.43 20.28
C VAL A 12 -1.67 14.89 19.48
N GLU A 13 -2.27 16.00 19.90
CA GLU A 13 -3.26 16.71 19.12
C GLU A 13 -2.71 16.98 17.71
N ASP A 14 -3.62 17.09 16.75
CA ASP A 14 -3.46 17.53 15.36
C ASP A 14 -2.52 18.75 15.16
N SER A 15 -2.19 19.45 16.24
CA SER A 15 -1.24 20.54 16.31
C SER A 15 0.19 20.18 15.87
N SER A 16 0.72 18.98 16.11
CA SER A 16 2.14 18.70 15.77
C SER A 16 2.41 18.57 14.27
N LEU A 17 1.47 17.99 13.51
CA LEU A 17 1.51 17.96 12.04
C LEU A 17 1.32 19.37 11.48
N LYS A 18 0.45 20.17 12.12
CA LYS A 18 0.21 21.56 11.75
C LYS A 18 1.47 22.42 11.86
N THR A 19 2.30 22.22 12.88
CA THR A 19 3.56 22.97 13.04
C THR A 19 4.68 22.53 12.08
N GLN A 20 4.65 21.30 11.55
CA GLN A 20 5.71 20.78 10.68
C GLN A 20 5.52 21.14 9.19
N LEU A 21 4.28 21.18 8.71
CA LEU A 21 3.98 21.34 7.27
C LEU A 21 3.98 22.82 6.80
N GLY A 22 3.91 23.78 7.73
CA GLY A 22 3.98 25.21 7.44
C GLY A 22 2.91 26.03 8.16
N HIS A 23 2.66 27.27 7.72
CA HIS A 23 1.67 28.13 8.38
C HIS A 23 0.25 27.84 7.83
N TRP A 24 -0.67 27.54 8.75
CA TRP A 24 -2.08 27.31 8.44
C TRP A 24 -2.81 28.65 8.50
N HIS A 25 -3.48 28.99 7.41
CA HIS A 25 -4.29 30.17 7.31
C HIS A 25 -5.76 29.76 7.32
N HIS A 26 -6.52 30.25 8.30
CA HIS A 26 -7.97 30.21 8.21
C HIS A 26 -8.37 31.12 7.05
N ALA A 27 -8.76 30.52 5.93
CA ALA A 27 -9.34 31.23 4.81
C ALA A 27 -10.86 31.16 4.98
N ASP A 28 -11.45 32.17 5.62
CA ASP A 28 -12.90 32.24 5.86
C ASP A 28 -13.72 32.07 4.57
N ASP A 29 -13.11 32.34 3.40
CA ASP A 29 -13.75 32.31 2.09
C ASP A 29 -13.51 31.04 1.25
N LEU A 30 -12.77 30.02 1.73
CA LEU A 30 -12.50 28.80 0.94
C LEU A 30 -13.68 27.83 0.98
N ILE A 31 -14.78 28.20 0.32
CA ILE A 31 -15.97 27.37 0.17
C ILE A 31 -16.01 26.77 -1.24
N ARG A 32 -16.34 25.47 -1.34
CA ARG A 32 -16.57 24.77 -2.61
C ARG A 32 -17.91 24.06 -2.61
N THR A 33 -18.58 24.08 -3.75
CA THR A 33 -19.87 23.40 -3.95
C THR A 33 -19.60 22.00 -4.51
N THR A 34 -20.14 20.99 -3.84
CA THR A 34 -20.15 19.60 -4.32
C THR A 34 -21.56 19.22 -4.77
N GLU A 35 -21.73 18.04 -5.36
CA GLU A 35 -23.05 17.49 -5.69
C GLU A 35 -23.96 17.31 -4.45
N TYR A 36 -23.39 17.17 -3.25
CA TYR A 36 -24.12 16.91 -2.01
C TYR A 36 -24.30 18.15 -1.13
N GLY A 37 -23.61 19.25 -1.42
CA GLY A 37 -23.68 20.48 -0.63
C GLY A 37 -22.34 21.22 -0.56
N GLN A 38 -22.33 22.34 0.17
CA GLN A 38 -21.14 23.18 0.30
C GLN A 38 -20.19 22.68 1.39
N ILE A 39 -18.89 22.77 1.14
CA ILE A 39 -17.82 22.43 2.09
C ILE A 39 -16.89 23.64 2.29
N GLN A 40 -16.39 23.82 3.51
CA GLN A 40 -15.40 24.82 3.87
C GLN A 40 -14.05 24.15 4.12
N GLY A 41 -13.02 24.58 3.39
CA GLY A 41 -11.64 24.11 3.56
C GLY A 41 -10.77 25.13 4.29
N THR A 42 -9.46 24.86 4.31
CA THR A 42 -8.41 25.75 4.84
C THR A 42 -7.26 25.87 3.85
N GLN A 43 -6.39 26.85 4.02
CA GLN A 43 -5.17 26.97 3.23
C GLN A 43 -3.94 26.66 4.06
N ILE A 44 -2.96 26.01 3.43
CA ILE A 44 -1.63 25.79 4.01
C ILE A 44 -0.56 26.38 3.09
N SER A 45 0.40 27.07 3.71
CA SER A 45 1.61 27.54 3.05
C SER A 45 2.75 26.59 3.39
N ILE A 46 3.33 25.91 2.40
CA ILE A 46 4.36 24.89 2.66
C ILE A 46 5.70 25.55 2.97
N LYS A 47 6.31 25.23 4.11
CA LYS A 47 7.60 25.82 4.49
C LYS A 47 8.68 25.45 3.46
N GLY A 48 9.36 26.46 2.92
CA GLY A 48 10.42 26.28 1.92
C GLY A 48 9.92 26.18 0.47
N ILE A 49 8.60 26.19 0.24
CA ILE A 49 7.99 26.19 -1.09
C ILE A 49 7.00 27.34 -1.16
N ASP A 50 7.22 28.32 -2.04
CA ASP A 50 6.31 29.47 -2.24
C ASP A 50 5.03 29.04 -2.99
N LYS A 51 4.26 28.13 -2.39
CA LYS A 51 3.01 27.58 -2.88
C LYS A 51 1.98 27.49 -1.75
N VAL A 52 0.77 27.92 -2.08
CA VAL A 52 -0.41 27.78 -1.23
C VAL A 52 -1.23 26.58 -1.73
N VAL A 53 -1.65 25.73 -0.80
CA VAL A 53 -2.49 24.56 -1.10
C VAL A 53 -3.84 24.74 -0.41
N ASN A 54 -4.90 24.59 -1.19
CA ASN A 54 -6.28 24.50 -0.70
C ASN A 54 -6.50 23.08 -0.17
N VAL A 55 -6.92 22.97 1.08
CA VAL A 55 -7.03 21.71 1.81
C VAL A 55 -8.47 21.51 2.29
N PHE A 56 -9.02 20.35 1.96
CA PHE A 56 -10.33 19.90 2.44
C PHE A 56 -10.18 18.51 3.04
N LEU A 57 -10.50 18.34 4.31
CA LEU A 57 -10.29 17.14 5.10
C LEU A 57 -11.63 16.56 5.54
N GLY A 58 -11.72 15.23 5.59
CA GLY A 58 -12.90 14.56 6.13
C GLY A 58 -14.17 14.84 5.32
N ILE A 59 -14.08 14.90 3.99
CA ILE A 59 -15.25 15.02 3.12
C ILE A 59 -15.88 13.63 2.96
N PRO A 60 -17.16 13.44 3.32
CA PRO A 60 -17.81 12.15 3.13
C PRO A 60 -18.02 11.89 1.64
N PHE A 61 -17.80 10.65 1.19
CA PHE A 61 -18.12 10.24 -0.19
C PHE A 61 -19.21 9.17 -0.27
N ALA A 62 -19.61 8.58 0.86
CA ALA A 62 -20.69 7.61 0.96
C ALA A 62 -21.32 7.64 2.35
N LYS A 63 -22.55 7.11 2.48
CA LYS A 63 -23.21 6.97 3.79
C LYS A 63 -22.35 6.15 4.75
N PRO A 64 -22.35 6.48 6.06
CA PRO A 64 -21.64 5.70 7.07
C PRO A 64 -22.05 4.22 6.98
N PRO A 65 -21.12 3.27 6.80
CA PRO A 65 -21.42 1.85 6.61
C PRO A 65 -21.71 1.16 7.96
N VAL A 66 -22.56 1.76 8.78
CA VAL A 66 -22.90 1.34 10.15
C VAL A 66 -24.21 0.56 10.21
N GLY A 67 -24.36 -0.27 11.24
CA GLY A 67 -25.59 -1.03 11.48
C GLY A 67 -25.99 -1.90 10.28
N SER A 68 -27.16 -1.65 9.70
CA SER A 68 -27.67 -2.41 8.55
C SER A 68 -26.87 -2.22 7.26
N LEU A 69 -26.10 -1.12 7.14
CA LEU A 69 -25.24 -0.85 6.00
C LEU A 69 -23.89 -1.56 6.07
N ARG A 70 -23.55 -2.19 7.21
CA ARG A 70 -22.32 -2.97 7.35
C ARG A 70 -22.32 -4.15 6.37
N PHE A 71 -21.22 -4.35 5.65
CA PHE A 71 -21.06 -5.36 4.58
C PHE A 71 -22.04 -5.24 3.42
N SER A 72 -22.60 -4.06 3.22
CA SER A 72 -23.36 -3.71 2.03
C SER A 72 -22.49 -2.83 1.13
N PRO A 73 -22.73 -2.81 -0.20
CA PRO A 73 -22.12 -1.81 -1.07
C PRO A 73 -22.31 -0.39 -0.52
N PRO A 74 -21.32 0.51 -0.66
CA PRO A 74 -21.47 1.91 -0.26
C PRO A 74 -22.70 2.55 -0.90
N GLN A 75 -23.48 3.29 -0.10
CA GLN A 75 -24.65 4.03 -0.58
C GLN A 75 -24.34 5.51 -0.74
N SER A 76 -24.97 6.16 -1.73
CA SER A 76 -24.86 7.61 -1.96
C SER A 76 -25.31 8.42 -0.74
N LEU A 77 -24.69 9.57 -0.55
CA LEU A 77 -25.00 10.49 0.55
C LEU A 77 -26.34 11.18 0.37
N ASP A 78 -26.94 11.56 1.49
CA ASP A 78 -27.99 12.57 1.49
C ASP A 78 -27.35 13.96 1.36
N SER A 79 -27.96 14.84 0.58
CA SER A 79 -27.50 16.23 0.46
C SER A 79 -27.67 16.99 1.78
N TRP A 80 -26.76 17.92 2.06
CA TRP A 80 -26.82 18.81 3.23
C TRP A 80 -27.02 20.27 2.80
N SER A 81 -27.76 21.04 3.62
CA SER A 81 -28.12 22.43 3.32
C SER A 81 -27.11 23.47 3.83
N ASN A 82 -26.44 23.19 4.95
CA ASN A 82 -25.51 24.11 5.59
C ASN A 82 -24.08 23.86 5.13
N VAL A 83 -23.22 24.88 5.13
CA VAL A 83 -21.79 24.69 4.82
C VAL A 83 -21.18 23.73 5.83
N ARG A 84 -20.62 22.62 5.34
CA ARG A 84 -19.97 21.60 6.17
C ARG A 84 -18.50 21.96 6.39
N ASP A 85 -18.05 21.89 7.63
CA ASP A 85 -16.63 22.04 7.96
C ASP A 85 -15.83 20.83 7.43
N ALA A 86 -14.86 21.10 6.57
CA ALA A 86 -13.90 20.13 6.02
C ALA A 86 -12.46 20.57 6.35
N THR A 87 -12.22 21.02 7.58
CA THR A 87 -10.88 21.43 8.05
C THR A 87 -10.24 20.45 9.04
N THR A 88 -10.94 19.37 9.40
CA THR A 88 -10.49 18.37 10.37
C THR A 88 -10.42 16.99 9.72
N HIS A 89 -9.35 16.25 10.01
CA HIS A 89 -9.23 14.87 9.54
C HIS A 89 -10.37 14.01 10.04
N SER A 90 -11.01 13.29 9.11
CA SER A 90 -11.83 12.16 9.50
C SER A 90 -10.93 11.12 10.18
N PRO A 91 -11.43 10.48 11.21
CA PRO A 91 -10.70 9.34 11.77
C PRO A 91 -10.50 8.17 10.75
N VAL A 92 -9.73 7.13 11.07
CA VAL A 92 -9.43 5.99 10.14
C VAL A 92 -10.38 4.80 10.29
N CYS A 93 -10.49 3.96 9.25
CA CYS A 93 -11.22 2.69 9.29
C CYS A 93 -10.83 1.82 10.48
N LEU A 94 -11.79 1.11 11.10
CA LEU A 94 -11.54 0.13 12.16
C LEU A 94 -10.39 -0.81 11.79
N GLN A 95 -9.24 -0.64 12.44
CA GLN A 95 -8.07 -1.47 12.25
C GLN A 95 -7.27 -1.59 13.55
N ASP A 96 -6.49 -2.67 13.68
CA ASP A 96 -5.53 -2.76 14.78
C ASP A 96 -4.38 -1.78 14.52
N VAL A 97 -4.36 -0.67 15.25
CA VAL A 97 -3.29 0.34 15.16
C VAL A 97 -2.05 -0.01 15.98
N THR A 98 -2.05 -1.14 16.71
CA THR A 98 -0.91 -1.59 17.51
C THR A 98 0.37 -1.79 16.67
N PRO A 99 0.32 -2.44 15.48
CA PRO A 99 1.49 -2.54 14.61
C PRO A 99 2.00 -1.18 14.15
N LEU A 100 1.09 -0.24 13.82
CA LEU A 100 1.45 1.13 13.43
C LEU A 100 2.17 1.87 14.57
N GLY A 101 1.70 1.75 15.81
CA GLY A 101 2.40 2.34 16.97
C GLY A 101 3.80 1.73 17.19
N LYS A 102 3.96 0.41 17.02
CA LYS A 102 5.27 -0.25 17.09
C LYS A 102 6.19 0.19 15.94
N MET A 103 5.63 0.38 14.76
CA MET A 103 6.32 0.90 13.59
C MET A 103 6.89 2.29 13.87
N ALA A 104 6.05 3.19 14.39
CA ALA A 104 6.43 4.56 14.70
C ALA A 104 7.57 4.61 15.72
N VAL A 105 7.49 3.78 16.78
CA VAL A 105 8.57 3.64 17.76
C VAL A 105 9.84 3.06 17.14
N ALA A 106 9.73 1.99 16.35
CA ALA A 106 10.88 1.34 15.72
C ALA A 106 11.60 2.29 14.74
N MET A 107 10.84 3.10 14.00
CA MET A 107 11.36 4.07 13.05
C MET A 107 11.72 5.43 13.67
N LYS A 108 11.52 5.61 14.99
CA LYS A 108 11.72 6.88 15.71
C LYS A 108 10.97 8.06 15.07
N VAL A 109 9.83 7.79 14.45
CA VAL A 109 8.98 8.81 13.82
C VAL A 109 7.81 9.15 14.74
N ASN A 110 7.47 10.43 14.82
CA ASN A 110 6.33 10.90 15.61
C ASN A 110 5.07 10.94 14.75
N ILE A 111 4.44 9.78 14.54
CA ILE A 111 3.19 9.67 13.78
C ILE A 111 2.01 9.73 14.77
N PRO A 112 1.07 10.69 14.64
CA PRO A 112 -0.13 10.70 15.48
C PRO A 112 -0.97 9.46 15.18
N ILE A 113 -1.36 8.74 16.23
CA ILE A 113 -2.18 7.54 16.09
C ILE A 113 -3.64 7.99 15.89
N PRO A 114 -4.23 7.76 14.71
CA PRO A 114 -5.59 8.22 14.44
C PRO A 114 -6.62 7.41 15.24
N SER A 115 -7.76 8.05 15.53
CA SER A 115 -8.90 7.39 16.17
C SER A 115 -9.63 6.43 15.21
N ASN A 116 -10.34 5.42 15.74
CA ASN A 116 -11.02 4.33 15.00
C ASN A 116 -12.56 4.38 15.17
N SER A 117 -13.34 3.88 14.18
CA SER A 117 -14.82 3.72 14.11
C SER A 117 -15.17 3.18 12.72
N GLU A 118 -16.45 2.88 12.51
CA GLU A 118 -17.04 2.43 11.24
C GLU A 118 -17.52 3.57 10.34
N ASP A 119 -17.85 4.74 10.90
CA ASP A 119 -18.18 5.93 10.11
C ASP A 119 -16.89 6.56 9.54
N ARG A 120 -16.40 6.00 8.43
CA ARG A 120 -15.05 6.28 7.90
C ARG A 120 -14.91 6.35 6.37
N LEU A 121 -16.03 6.46 5.65
CA LEU A 121 -16.01 6.64 4.18
C LEU A 121 -15.82 8.11 3.80
N TYR A 122 -14.62 8.62 4.11
CA TYR A 122 -14.21 10.00 3.89
C TYR A 122 -12.95 10.07 3.03
N LEU A 123 -12.74 11.21 2.38
CA LEU A 123 -11.54 11.53 1.63
C LEU A 123 -11.00 12.90 2.03
N ASN A 124 -9.70 13.10 1.77
CA ASN A 124 -9.03 14.38 1.89
C ASN A 124 -8.63 14.85 0.49
N ILE A 125 -8.76 16.14 0.20
CA ILE A 125 -8.40 16.76 -1.06
C ILE A 125 -7.35 17.84 -0.79
N TYR A 126 -6.23 17.75 -1.49
CA TYR A 126 -5.17 18.75 -1.50
C TYR A 126 -5.06 19.28 -2.93
N VAL A 127 -5.48 20.53 -3.13
CA VAL A 127 -5.52 21.16 -4.46
C VAL A 127 -4.54 22.33 -4.46
N PRO A 128 -3.46 22.29 -5.27
CA PRO A 128 -2.68 23.49 -5.55
C PRO A 128 -3.62 24.57 -6.09
N ASP A 129 -3.43 25.82 -5.69
CA ASP A 129 -4.37 26.93 -5.97
C ASP A 129 -4.65 27.20 -7.47
N HIS A 130 -3.98 26.48 -8.38
CA HIS A 130 -4.03 26.66 -9.83
C HIS A 130 -4.64 25.48 -10.62
N THR A 131 -5.34 24.55 -9.96
CA THR A 131 -5.89 23.33 -10.61
C THR A 131 -7.30 23.55 -11.16
N LYS A 132 -7.60 23.06 -12.38
CA LYS A 132 -8.93 23.11 -13.02
C LYS A 132 -9.62 21.72 -12.97
N ASP A 133 -10.95 21.72 -12.90
CA ASP A 133 -11.80 20.53 -12.66
C ASP A 133 -11.77 19.46 -13.77
N GLY A 134 -11.74 18.18 -13.35
CA GLY A 134 -12.17 17.01 -14.16
C GLY A 134 -11.20 15.82 -14.12
N ASP A 135 -11.51 14.77 -13.34
CA ASP A 135 -11.39 13.32 -13.66
C ASP A 135 -11.47 12.42 -12.41
N ARG A 136 -12.13 11.25 -12.51
CA ARG A 136 -12.31 10.22 -11.44
C ARG A 136 -12.40 8.80 -12.03
N LEU A 137 -12.09 7.74 -11.23
CA LEU A 137 -12.87 6.47 -10.98
C LEU A 137 -12.07 5.41 -10.12
N PRO A 138 -12.71 4.39 -9.47
CA PRO A 138 -12.27 3.70 -8.21
C PRO A 138 -12.22 2.12 -8.19
N VAL A 139 -12.13 1.49 -6.97
CA VAL A 139 -11.62 0.14 -6.53
C VAL A 139 -12.56 -0.62 -5.51
N THR A 140 -12.48 -1.96 -5.23
CA THR A 140 -12.42 -2.70 -3.88
C THR A 140 -12.75 -4.25 -3.79
N ALA A 141 -12.56 -4.93 -2.62
CA ALA A 141 -12.25 -6.38 -2.30
C ALA A 141 -13.25 -7.18 -1.35
N ASN A 142 -12.89 -8.38 -0.76
CA ASN A 142 -12.94 -8.81 0.71
C ASN A 142 -13.24 -10.32 1.13
N LEU A 143 -13.05 -10.72 2.44
CA LEU A 143 -13.55 -11.94 3.21
C LEU A 143 -13.46 -11.90 4.80
N SER A 144 -14.41 -12.45 5.61
CA SER A 144 -14.30 -12.69 7.09
C SER A 144 -15.37 -13.65 7.71
N ALA A 145 -15.10 -14.32 8.84
CA ALA A 145 -15.85 -15.51 9.30
C ALA A 145 -16.86 -15.30 10.47
N CYS A 146 -18.11 -15.63 10.18
CA CYS A 146 -19.26 -15.65 11.08
C CYS A 146 -19.88 -17.05 11.09
N ASP A 147 -21.03 -17.23 11.75
CA ASP A 147 -21.70 -18.53 11.86
C ASP A 147 -22.03 -19.14 10.47
N ARG A 148 -21.58 -20.38 10.25
CA ARG A 148 -21.35 -20.95 8.92
C ARG A 148 -22.51 -21.76 8.35
N HIS A 149 -23.64 -21.83 9.04
CA HIS A 149 -24.79 -22.61 8.58
C HIS A 149 -25.34 -22.14 7.22
N SER A 150 -25.29 -20.83 6.96
CA SER A 150 -25.53 -20.22 5.64
C SER A 150 -24.82 -18.87 5.53
N SER A 151 -24.49 -18.43 4.30
CA SER A 151 -23.90 -17.09 4.09
C SER A 151 -24.84 -15.95 4.55
N ALA A 152 -26.15 -16.15 4.53
CA ALA A 152 -27.12 -15.17 4.99
C ALA A 152 -27.10 -15.00 6.52
N SER A 153 -27.16 -16.10 7.27
CA SER A 153 -27.06 -16.09 8.74
C SER A 153 -25.69 -15.57 9.20
N MET A 154 -24.66 -15.87 8.42
CA MET A 154 -23.30 -15.38 8.58
C MET A 154 -23.24 -13.84 8.53
N VAL A 155 -23.68 -13.22 7.43
CA VAL A 155 -23.70 -11.75 7.26
C VAL A 155 -24.59 -11.07 8.31
N GLN A 156 -25.76 -11.64 8.62
CA GLN A 156 -26.65 -11.09 9.64
C GLN A 156 -26.00 -11.08 11.03
N CYS A 157 -25.24 -12.13 11.38
CA CYS A 157 -24.48 -12.19 12.62
C CYS A 157 -23.45 -11.08 12.72
N LEU A 158 -22.63 -10.82 11.68
CA LEU A 158 -21.64 -9.74 11.75
C LEU A 158 -22.27 -8.35 11.77
N ARG A 159 -23.41 -8.13 11.08
CA ARG A 159 -24.11 -6.83 11.12
C ARG A 159 -24.56 -6.46 12.54
N ASN A 160 -24.84 -7.46 13.38
CA ASN A 160 -25.27 -7.26 14.77
C ASN A 160 -24.12 -7.11 15.77
N LYS A 161 -22.85 -7.20 15.35
CA LYS A 161 -21.70 -7.01 16.24
C LYS A 161 -21.46 -5.52 16.57
N SER A 162 -20.87 -5.24 17.72
CA SER A 162 -20.36 -3.90 18.02
C SER A 162 -19.05 -3.62 17.26
N GLU A 163 -18.67 -2.34 17.12
CA GLU A 163 -17.37 -1.94 16.56
C GLU A 163 -16.19 -2.64 17.27
N GLY A 164 -16.26 -2.72 18.60
CA GLY A 164 -15.25 -3.37 19.43
C GLY A 164 -15.13 -4.86 19.17
N GLU A 165 -16.25 -5.56 18.96
CA GLU A 165 -16.25 -6.97 18.57
C GLU A 165 -15.71 -7.18 17.15
N ILE A 166 -16.07 -6.33 16.19
CA ILE A 166 -15.53 -6.37 14.83
C ILE A 166 -14.02 -6.15 14.85
N LEU A 167 -13.53 -5.16 15.60
CA LEU A 167 -12.10 -4.91 15.75
C LEU A 167 -11.38 -6.10 16.40
N ALA A 168 -11.99 -6.75 17.40
CA ALA A 168 -11.44 -7.96 18.02
C ALA A 168 -11.36 -9.13 17.03
N ILE A 169 -12.35 -9.27 16.15
CA ILE A 169 -12.37 -10.27 15.06
C ILE A 169 -11.25 -9.96 14.05
N THR A 170 -11.14 -8.72 13.57
CA THR A 170 -10.11 -8.30 12.61
C THR A 170 -8.70 -8.56 13.12
N LYS A 171 -8.43 -8.43 14.43
CA LYS A 171 -7.13 -8.78 15.03
C LYS A 171 -6.68 -10.23 14.83
N HIS A 172 -7.63 -11.15 14.58
CA HIS A 172 -7.33 -12.56 14.31
C HIS A 172 -7.03 -12.82 12.83
N PHE A 173 -7.47 -11.94 11.93
CA PHE A 173 -7.19 -11.99 10.50
C PHE A 173 -5.98 -11.10 10.19
N LYS A 174 -4.81 -11.72 9.96
CA LYS A 174 -3.58 -10.97 9.65
C LYS A 174 -3.59 -10.35 8.24
N ILE A 175 -4.27 -11.00 7.30
CA ILE A 175 -4.51 -10.56 5.93
C ILE A 175 -5.91 -11.06 5.55
N ILE A 176 -6.73 -10.19 4.98
CA ILE A 176 -8.00 -10.58 4.34
C ILE A 176 -7.74 -10.67 2.84
N PRO A 177 -7.91 -11.84 2.20
CA PRO A 177 -7.62 -12.00 0.78
C PRO A 177 -8.67 -11.29 -0.08
N VAL A 178 -8.23 -10.81 -1.24
CA VAL A 178 -9.11 -10.38 -2.33
C VAL A 178 -9.82 -11.61 -2.89
N ALA A 179 -11.13 -11.51 -3.17
CA ALA A 179 -11.95 -12.59 -3.71
C ALA A 179 -12.40 -12.28 -5.14
N VAL A 180 -12.55 -13.32 -5.96
CA VAL A 180 -13.27 -13.24 -7.25
C VAL A 180 -14.76 -13.25 -6.92
N ASP A 181 -15.38 -12.08 -6.95
CA ASP A 181 -16.76 -11.86 -6.51
C ASP A 181 -17.78 -11.94 -7.66
N GLY A 182 -17.31 -12.03 -8.91
CA GLY A 182 -18.17 -12.06 -10.09
C GLY A 182 -18.71 -10.69 -10.50
N GLN A 183 -18.39 -9.63 -9.76
CA GLN A 183 -18.87 -8.27 -10.00
C GLN A 183 -17.71 -7.28 -10.19
N PHE A 184 -16.94 -7.01 -9.14
CA PHE A 184 -15.76 -6.16 -9.22
C PHE A 184 -14.58 -6.90 -9.87
N LEU A 185 -14.31 -8.14 -9.43
CA LEU A 185 -13.39 -9.09 -10.05
C LEU A 185 -14.19 -10.26 -10.62
N PRO A 186 -14.53 -10.23 -11.93
CA PRO A 186 -15.35 -11.26 -12.54
C PRO A 186 -14.60 -12.59 -12.74
N LYS A 187 -13.26 -12.55 -12.82
CA LYS A 187 -12.37 -13.72 -12.96
C LYS A 187 -11.11 -13.53 -12.13
N HIS A 188 -10.26 -14.56 -12.08
CA HIS A 188 -8.95 -14.43 -11.46
C HIS A 188 -8.11 -13.34 -12.18
N PRO A 189 -7.36 -12.48 -11.47
CA PRO A 189 -6.60 -11.39 -12.10
C PRO A 189 -5.65 -11.84 -13.22
N GLU A 190 -5.02 -13.01 -13.09
CA GLU A 190 -4.14 -13.55 -14.13
C GLU A 190 -4.89 -13.92 -15.41
N GLU A 191 -6.14 -14.40 -15.30
CA GLU A 191 -6.98 -14.67 -16.47
C GLU A 191 -7.41 -13.37 -17.16
N LEU A 192 -7.79 -12.34 -16.38
CA LEU A 192 -8.14 -11.02 -16.91
C LEU A 192 -6.96 -10.38 -17.65
N LEU A 193 -5.77 -10.45 -17.04
CA LEU A 193 -4.53 -9.95 -17.65
C LEU A 193 -4.18 -10.73 -18.93
N ALA A 194 -4.27 -12.06 -18.92
CA ALA A 194 -3.98 -12.88 -20.09
C ALA A 194 -4.99 -12.68 -21.23
N ALA A 195 -6.26 -12.43 -20.90
CA ALA A 195 -7.32 -12.15 -21.87
C ALA A 195 -7.34 -10.70 -22.38
N GLY A 196 -6.55 -9.79 -21.77
CA GLY A 196 -6.62 -8.36 -22.08
C GLY A 196 -7.89 -7.67 -21.56
N GLU A 197 -8.64 -8.32 -20.66
CA GLU A 197 -9.91 -7.87 -20.09
C GLU A 197 -9.69 -6.88 -18.93
N PHE A 198 -9.03 -5.75 -19.22
CA PHE A 198 -8.77 -4.68 -18.28
C PHE A 198 -8.79 -3.31 -18.97
N HIS A 199 -8.81 -2.22 -18.19
CA HIS A 199 -8.73 -0.88 -18.74
C HIS A 199 -7.31 -0.58 -19.24
N HIS A 200 -7.21 -0.31 -20.53
CA HIS A 200 -5.98 0.03 -21.24
C HIS A 200 -5.62 1.49 -21.01
N VAL A 201 -4.80 1.77 -19.99
CA VAL A 201 -4.35 3.12 -19.63
C VAL A 201 -2.84 3.18 -19.43
N PRO A 202 -2.18 4.33 -19.71
CA PRO A 202 -0.79 4.54 -19.32
C PRO A 202 -0.59 4.23 -17.84
N SER A 203 0.41 3.41 -17.52
CA SER A 203 0.61 2.89 -16.17
C SER A 203 2.06 3.01 -15.73
N ILE A 204 2.25 3.37 -14.46
CA ILE A 204 3.56 3.34 -13.79
C ILE A 204 3.53 2.20 -12.78
N ILE A 205 4.48 1.28 -12.87
CA ILE A 205 4.62 0.14 -11.97
C ILE A 205 6.04 0.17 -11.40
N GLY A 206 6.23 -0.19 -10.15
CA GLY A 206 7.57 -0.31 -9.62
C GLY A 206 7.66 -1.11 -8.34
N VAL A 207 8.90 -1.28 -7.91
CA VAL A 207 9.29 -2.05 -6.73
C VAL A 207 10.51 -1.41 -6.09
N ASN A 208 10.81 -1.79 -4.85
CA ASN A 208 12.05 -1.43 -4.18
C ASN A 208 13.07 -2.56 -4.31
N ASN A 209 14.37 -2.26 -4.33
CA ASN A 209 15.40 -3.28 -4.57
C ASN A 209 15.62 -4.25 -3.39
N HIS A 210 14.92 -4.05 -2.28
CA HIS A 210 14.98 -4.90 -1.09
C HIS A 210 13.64 -4.92 -0.33
N GLU A 211 12.52 -5.16 -1.03
CA GLU A 211 11.15 -5.19 -0.48
C GLU A 211 11.01 -5.99 0.83
N TYR A 212 11.70 -7.12 0.96
CA TYR A 212 11.62 -7.95 2.16
C TYR A 212 12.82 -7.75 3.10
N GLY A 213 13.40 -6.54 3.08
CA GLY A 213 14.69 -6.24 3.70
C GLY A 213 14.67 -6.04 5.19
N TRP A 214 13.66 -5.36 5.74
CA TRP A 214 13.57 -5.11 7.18
C TRP A 214 12.15 -4.91 7.70
N LEU A 215 11.38 -3.98 7.11
CA LEU A 215 10.06 -3.59 7.60
C LEU A 215 9.11 -4.79 7.60
N LEU A 216 9.00 -5.48 6.46
CA LEU A 216 8.15 -6.65 6.32
C LEU A 216 8.58 -7.80 7.24
N PRO A 217 9.86 -8.25 7.26
CA PRO A 217 10.33 -9.21 8.25
C PRO A 217 10.03 -8.81 9.70
N PHE A 218 10.15 -7.53 10.07
CA PHE A 218 9.89 -7.06 11.43
C PHE A 218 8.44 -7.35 11.88
N PHE A 219 7.46 -7.17 11.00
CA PHE A 219 6.06 -7.53 11.26
C PHE A 219 5.78 -9.03 11.07
N ILE A 220 6.49 -9.67 10.15
CA ILE A 220 6.24 -11.03 9.63
C ILE A 220 7.16 -12.10 10.29
N LEU A 221 8.07 -11.75 11.21
CA LEU A 221 8.97 -12.71 11.89
C LEU A 221 8.22 -13.68 12.83
N LYS A 222 7.07 -13.28 13.38
CA LYS A 222 6.13 -14.22 14.03
C LYS A 222 5.31 -15.04 13.03
N ILE A 223 5.32 -14.64 11.78
CA ILE A 223 4.64 -15.31 10.69
C ILE A 223 5.52 -16.40 10.09
N PHE A 224 6.86 -16.48 10.15
CA PHE A 224 7.56 -17.59 9.46
C PHE A 224 7.27 -18.99 10.04
N LYS A 225 7.17 -19.13 11.38
CA LYS A 225 6.58 -20.33 12.01
C LYS A 225 5.14 -20.61 11.57
N PHE A 226 4.46 -19.60 11.01
CA PHE A 226 3.10 -19.59 10.50
C PHE A 226 3.03 -19.49 8.96
N LEU A 227 4.04 -19.20 8.15
CA LEU A 227 4.01 -19.29 6.68
C LEU A 227 4.34 -20.73 6.29
N VAL A 228 5.21 -21.35 7.08
CA VAL A 228 5.44 -22.79 7.09
C VAL A 228 4.27 -23.55 7.76
N ALA A 229 3.53 -22.95 8.71
CA ALA A 229 2.38 -23.60 9.38
C ALA A 229 0.97 -23.11 8.97
N ILE A 230 0.83 -22.05 8.17
CA ILE A 230 -0.38 -21.68 7.44
C ILE A 230 -0.39 -22.62 6.26
N ARG A 231 -1.47 -23.36 6.17
CA ARG A 231 -1.86 -24.27 5.10
C ARG A 231 -2.06 -23.59 3.72
N GLY A 232 -1.28 -22.56 3.36
CA GLY A 232 -1.53 -21.66 2.23
C GLY A 232 -0.44 -21.61 1.15
N ILE A 233 0.84 -21.80 1.51
CA ILE A 233 1.89 -22.07 0.51
C ILE A 233 2.03 -23.59 0.43
N PRO A 234 1.76 -24.22 -0.72
CA PRO A 234 2.00 -25.65 -0.88
C PRO A 234 3.46 -25.97 -0.48
N PRO A 235 3.72 -26.97 0.37
CA PRO A 235 5.09 -27.30 0.78
C PRO A 235 6.04 -27.48 -0.41
N LYS A 236 5.53 -28.00 -1.52
CA LYS A 236 6.27 -28.13 -2.77
C LYS A 236 6.65 -26.79 -3.40
N LEU A 237 5.78 -25.78 -3.36
CA LEU A 237 6.08 -24.42 -3.82
C LEU A 237 7.26 -23.84 -3.02
N GLY A 238 7.19 -23.93 -1.70
CA GLY A 238 8.28 -23.51 -0.81
C GLY A 238 9.61 -24.19 -1.14
N GLN A 239 9.59 -25.51 -1.32
CA GLN A 239 10.76 -26.29 -1.68
C GLN A 239 11.37 -25.85 -3.02
N LEU A 240 10.55 -25.67 -4.06
CA LEU A 240 11.04 -25.28 -5.39
C LEU A 240 11.68 -23.89 -5.41
N MET A 241 11.17 -22.95 -4.61
CA MET A 241 11.78 -21.62 -4.45
C MET A 241 13.14 -21.72 -3.74
N ILE A 242 13.23 -22.55 -2.68
CA ILE A 242 14.48 -22.79 -1.97
C ILE A 242 15.52 -23.43 -2.90
N GLU A 243 15.14 -24.45 -3.68
CA GLU A 243 16.05 -25.12 -4.62
C GLU A 243 16.61 -24.19 -5.70
N GLU A 244 15.85 -23.16 -6.10
CA GLU A 244 16.25 -22.21 -7.13
C GLU A 244 17.17 -21.09 -6.62
N TYR A 245 16.93 -20.62 -5.39
CA TYR A 245 17.59 -19.43 -4.85
C TYR A 245 18.68 -19.78 -3.84
N LEU A 246 18.42 -20.77 -2.99
CA LEU A 246 19.29 -21.08 -1.87
C LEU A 246 20.51 -21.86 -2.36
N ARG A 247 21.66 -21.21 -2.29
CA ARG A 247 22.98 -21.81 -2.47
C ARG A 247 23.46 -22.34 -1.14
N ASP A 248 24.22 -23.44 -1.18
CA ASP A 248 24.85 -24.00 0.02
C ASP A 248 25.75 -22.93 0.65
N THR A 249 25.39 -22.49 1.86
CA THR A 249 26.15 -21.53 2.65
C THR A 249 25.97 -21.84 4.13
N GLU A 250 27.07 -21.67 4.87
CA GLU A 250 27.05 -21.70 6.34
C GLU A 250 26.96 -20.29 6.94
N ASP A 251 27.11 -19.24 6.12
CA ASP A 251 27.03 -17.86 6.59
C ASP A 251 25.57 -17.44 6.84
N PRO A 252 25.20 -17.09 8.09
CA PRO A 252 23.83 -16.67 8.39
C PRO A 252 23.41 -15.38 7.68
N GLY A 253 24.36 -14.52 7.33
CA GLY A 253 24.12 -13.27 6.59
C GLY A 253 23.72 -13.52 5.14
N GLU A 254 24.44 -14.41 4.46
CA GLU A 254 24.13 -14.88 3.11
C GLU A 254 22.80 -15.63 3.06
N TYR A 255 22.55 -16.54 4.02
CA TYR A 255 21.28 -17.24 4.12
C TYR A 255 20.11 -16.26 4.26
N ARG A 256 20.25 -15.25 5.13
CA ARG A 256 19.25 -14.18 5.29
C ARG A 256 19.04 -13.43 3.98
N ALA A 257 20.11 -13.00 3.31
CA ALA A 257 20.02 -12.24 2.06
C ALA A 257 19.29 -13.01 0.96
N GLN A 258 19.64 -14.29 0.77
CA GLN A 258 18.99 -15.17 -0.21
C GLN A 258 17.50 -15.38 0.12
N PHE A 259 17.18 -15.59 1.40
CA PHE A 259 15.79 -15.71 1.83
C PHE A 259 14.98 -14.43 1.59
N GLN A 260 15.56 -13.26 1.86
CA GLN A 260 14.91 -11.97 1.61
C GLN A 260 14.69 -11.74 0.12
N GLU A 261 15.61 -12.18 -0.74
CA GLU A 261 15.47 -12.13 -2.18
C GLU A 261 14.31 -13.01 -2.67
N ILE A 262 14.21 -14.27 -2.20
CA ILE A 262 13.08 -15.16 -2.51
C ILE A 262 11.75 -14.48 -2.21
N MET A 263 11.63 -13.92 -1.00
CA MET A 263 10.39 -13.32 -0.55
C MET A 263 10.06 -12.02 -1.28
N GLY A 264 11.07 -11.18 -1.57
CA GLY A 264 10.89 -9.97 -2.37
C GLY A 264 10.43 -10.27 -3.79
N ASP A 265 11.08 -11.26 -4.43
CA ASP A 265 10.73 -11.67 -5.79
C ASP A 265 9.34 -12.31 -5.85
N PHE A 266 9.03 -13.20 -4.91
CA PHE A 266 7.73 -13.89 -4.83
C PHE A 266 6.56 -12.94 -4.59
N LEU A 267 6.70 -12.00 -3.66
CA LEU A 267 5.59 -11.14 -3.22
C LEU A 267 5.41 -9.90 -4.10
N PHE A 268 6.50 -9.35 -4.65
CA PHE A 268 6.48 -8.03 -5.28
C PHE A 268 7.09 -8.02 -6.68
N VAL A 269 8.38 -8.38 -6.83
CA VAL A 269 9.11 -8.12 -8.08
C VAL A 269 8.52 -8.89 -9.26
N ILE A 270 8.31 -10.19 -9.10
CA ILE A 270 7.83 -11.03 -10.21
C ILE A 270 6.35 -10.74 -10.55
N PRO A 271 5.41 -10.62 -9.59
CA PRO A 271 4.06 -10.17 -9.88
C PRO A 271 4.01 -8.83 -10.61
N SER A 272 4.79 -7.83 -10.17
CA SER A 272 4.86 -6.51 -10.82
C SER A 272 5.37 -6.60 -12.26
N LEU A 273 6.41 -7.40 -12.50
CA LEU A 273 6.94 -7.63 -13.86
C LEU A 273 5.94 -8.37 -14.76
N LYS A 274 5.17 -9.34 -14.22
CA LYS A 274 4.08 -9.99 -14.97
C LYS A 274 3.03 -8.97 -15.39
N VAL A 275 2.54 -8.15 -14.47
CA VAL A 275 1.55 -7.11 -14.77
C VAL A 275 2.07 -6.14 -15.83
N ALA A 276 3.32 -5.68 -15.70
CA ALA A 276 3.94 -4.78 -16.67
C ALA A 276 3.99 -5.38 -18.08
N LYS A 277 4.35 -6.66 -18.20
CA LYS A 277 4.39 -7.36 -19.49
C LYS A 277 3.01 -7.64 -20.08
N TYR A 278 1.99 -7.89 -19.25
CA TYR A 278 0.61 -8.04 -19.73
C TYR A 278 0.00 -6.71 -20.20
N GLN A 279 0.30 -5.61 -19.49
CA GLN A 279 -0.29 -4.31 -19.79
C GLN A 279 0.42 -3.56 -20.93
N HIS A 280 1.70 -3.84 -21.19
CA HIS A 280 2.45 -3.12 -22.21
C HIS A 280 1.82 -3.30 -23.60
N SER A 281 1.36 -2.19 -24.18
CA SER A 281 0.88 -2.11 -25.55
C SER A 281 1.16 -0.73 -26.16
N HIS A 282 0.99 -0.61 -27.48
CA HIS A 282 1.15 0.67 -28.18
C HIS A 282 0.15 1.73 -27.70
N SER A 283 -1.06 1.33 -27.26
CA SER A 283 -2.12 2.22 -26.77
C SER A 283 -2.06 2.48 -25.26
N SER A 284 -1.22 1.74 -24.52
CA SER A 284 -1.09 1.85 -23.06
C SER A 284 0.37 1.67 -22.67
N PRO A 285 1.16 2.75 -22.74
CA PRO A 285 2.57 2.69 -22.36
C PRO A 285 2.69 2.36 -20.86
N VAL A 286 3.53 1.37 -20.57
CA VAL A 286 3.93 1.02 -19.22
C VAL A 286 5.29 1.64 -18.95
N TYR A 287 5.48 2.16 -17.75
CA TYR A 287 6.74 2.67 -17.26
C TYR A 287 7.11 1.89 -16.00
N PHE A 288 8.32 1.34 -15.95
CA PHE A 288 8.75 0.52 -14.81
C PHE A 288 9.91 1.18 -14.05
N TYR A 289 9.86 1.19 -12.70
CA TYR A 289 10.99 1.62 -11.87
C TYR A 289 11.43 0.55 -10.87
N GLU A 290 12.68 0.65 -10.45
CA GLU A 290 13.17 0.01 -9.23
C GLU A 290 13.75 1.10 -8.33
N PHE A 291 13.19 1.33 -7.15
CA PHE A 291 13.73 2.27 -6.19
C PHE A 291 14.92 1.63 -5.46
N GLN A 292 16.06 2.32 -5.46
CA GLN A 292 17.34 1.77 -5.01
C GLN A 292 18.04 2.61 -3.95
N HIS A 293 17.47 3.76 -3.59
CA HIS A 293 18.06 4.66 -2.60
C HIS A 293 17.62 4.30 -1.18
N ARG A 294 18.57 4.28 -0.24
CA ARG A 294 18.28 4.10 1.19
C ARG A 294 18.09 5.49 1.81
N PRO A 295 16.91 5.82 2.38
CA PRO A 295 16.68 7.15 2.97
C PRO A 295 17.66 7.44 4.11
N SER A 296 18.32 8.60 4.08
CA SER A 296 19.34 9.00 5.04
C SER A 296 18.82 9.04 6.47
N VAL A 297 17.56 9.48 6.66
CA VAL A 297 16.85 9.54 7.94
C VAL A 297 16.67 8.17 8.61
N LEU A 298 16.80 7.07 7.86
CA LEU A 298 16.68 5.70 8.37
C LEU A 298 18.04 5.01 8.57
N THR A 299 19.15 5.74 8.40
CA THR A 299 20.51 5.19 8.54
C THR A 299 20.76 4.63 9.94
N ASP A 300 20.42 5.39 10.98
CA ASP A 300 20.62 5.01 12.39
C ASP A 300 19.51 4.10 12.96
N VAL A 301 18.58 3.67 12.10
CA VAL A 301 17.39 2.89 12.46
C VAL A 301 17.46 1.50 11.84
N LYS A 302 17.73 1.43 10.54
CA LYS A 302 17.79 0.17 9.81
C LYS A 302 19.19 -0.45 9.91
N PRO A 303 19.30 -1.79 9.95
CA PRO A 303 20.59 -2.45 9.81
C PRO A 303 21.30 -2.07 8.49
N ASP A 304 22.63 -1.99 8.50
CA ASP A 304 23.42 -1.52 7.34
C ASP A 304 23.29 -2.37 6.08
N PHE A 305 22.94 -3.65 6.22
CA PHE A 305 22.73 -4.54 5.08
C PHE A 305 21.44 -4.22 4.30
N VAL A 306 20.55 -3.39 4.86
CA VAL A 306 19.25 -3.08 4.28
C VAL A 306 19.42 -1.99 3.23
N LYS A 307 19.08 -2.30 1.97
CA LYS A 307 19.03 -1.35 0.86
C LYS A 307 17.70 -0.57 0.87
N ALA A 308 17.09 -0.31 -0.29
CA ALA A 308 15.76 0.29 -0.37
C ALA A 308 14.70 -0.75 0.03
N ASP A 309 14.19 -0.63 1.23
CA ASP A 309 13.21 -1.53 1.85
C ASP A 309 11.79 -1.15 1.44
N HIS A 310 10.82 -1.99 1.77
CA HIS A 310 9.41 -1.72 1.47
C HIS A 310 8.95 -0.35 2.03
N GLY A 311 8.43 0.50 1.14
CA GLY A 311 7.91 1.83 1.46
C GLY A 311 8.96 2.96 1.54
N ASP A 312 10.24 2.68 1.30
CA ASP A 312 11.32 3.69 1.35
C ASP A 312 11.22 4.76 0.25
N GLU A 313 10.45 4.51 -0.80
CA GLU A 313 10.15 5.45 -1.88
C GLU A 313 9.08 6.48 -1.48
N LEU A 314 8.20 6.15 -0.53
CA LEU A 314 7.04 6.98 -0.16
C LEU A 314 7.44 8.39 0.28
N PRO A 315 8.46 8.59 1.16
CA PRO A 315 8.89 9.94 1.53
C PRO A 315 9.31 10.78 0.32
N PHE A 316 9.90 10.15 -0.71
CA PHE A 316 10.34 10.86 -1.91
C PHE A 316 9.16 11.23 -2.82
N VAL A 317 8.20 10.32 -2.98
CA VAL A 317 6.94 10.54 -3.71
C VAL A 317 6.09 11.64 -3.06
N PHE A 318 6.06 11.68 -1.72
CA PHE A 318 5.31 12.70 -0.96
C PHE A 318 6.09 13.97 -0.63
N GLY A 319 7.33 14.09 -1.11
CA GLY A 319 8.11 15.33 -0.97
C GLY A 319 8.70 15.58 0.41
N THR A 320 8.75 14.59 1.31
CA THR A 320 9.28 14.74 2.67
C THR A 320 10.70 15.33 2.71
N PRO A 321 11.66 14.93 1.84
CA PRO A 321 12.97 15.57 1.79
C PRO A 321 12.92 17.08 1.56
N LEU A 322 11.95 17.58 0.78
CA LEU A 322 11.79 19.01 0.49
C LEU A 322 11.29 19.82 1.69
N LEU A 323 10.78 19.16 2.73
CA LEU A 323 10.31 19.78 3.98
C LEU A 323 11.44 19.98 5.00
N GLY A 324 12.69 19.68 4.62
CA GLY A 324 13.88 19.89 5.43
C GLY A 324 14.42 18.65 6.15
N GLU A 325 13.90 17.45 5.84
CA GLU A 325 14.32 16.19 6.46
C GLU A 325 15.35 15.38 5.63
N GLY A 326 15.71 15.81 4.42
CA GLY A 326 16.65 15.07 3.55
C GLY A 326 17.89 15.86 3.12
N THR A 327 18.93 15.16 2.63
CA THR A 327 20.13 15.79 2.05
C THR A 327 19.79 16.56 0.77
N GLU A 328 20.70 17.40 0.27
CA GLU A 328 20.50 18.12 -1.00
C GLU A 328 20.26 17.17 -2.18
N GLU A 329 20.96 16.04 -2.22
CA GLU A 329 20.78 15.01 -3.23
C GLU A 329 19.44 14.29 -3.11
N GLU A 330 18.95 14.08 -1.87
CA GLU A 330 17.64 13.48 -1.62
C GLU A 330 16.50 14.44 -1.97
N GLN A 331 16.67 15.73 -1.71
CA GLN A 331 15.76 16.78 -2.18
C GLN A 331 15.68 16.77 -3.71
N LEU A 332 16.83 16.68 -4.38
CA LEU A 332 16.87 16.60 -5.84
C LEU A 332 16.22 15.31 -6.37
N LEU A 333 16.46 14.17 -5.72
CA LEU A 333 15.81 12.90 -6.07
C LEU A 333 14.29 12.98 -5.89
N SER A 334 13.82 13.53 -4.76
CA SER A 334 12.40 13.73 -4.48
C SER A 334 11.74 14.67 -5.49
N HIS A 335 12.39 15.80 -5.80
CA HIS A 335 11.93 16.72 -6.83
C HIS A 335 11.84 16.05 -8.20
N ARG A 336 12.81 15.21 -8.56
CA ARG A 336 12.79 14.46 -9.82
C ARG A 336 11.62 13.47 -9.85
N ILE A 337 11.42 12.68 -8.79
CA ILE A 337 10.34 11.68 -8.72
C ILE A 337 8.95 12.34 -8.84
N MET A 338 8.73 13.49 -8.20
CA MET A 338 7.46 14.21 -8.27
C MET A 338 7.25 14.97 -9.60
N ASN A 339 8.31 15.21 -10.36
CA ASN A 339 8.26 15.94 -11.62
C ASN A 339 8.65 15.02 -12.80
N LEU A 340 8.82 15.63 -13.98
CA LEU A 340 9.15 14.91 -15.19
C LEU A 340 10.60 14.42 -15.17
N ILE A 341 10.79 13.13 -14.94
CA ILE A 341 11.95 12.37 -15.40
C ILE A 341 11.61 11.80 -16.78
N HIS A 342 12.57 11.78 -17.70
CA HIS A 342 12.40 10.99 -18.91
C HIS A 342 12.40 9.50 -18.54
N TRP A 343 11.22 8.89 -18.57
CA TRP A 343 11.04 7.49 -18.23
C TRP A 343 11.08 6.65 -19.51
N PRO A 344 11.99 5.66 -19.62
CA PRO A 344 11.91 4.72 -20.73
C PRO A 344 10.59 3.96 -20.69
N VAL A 345 9.91 3.86 -21.84
CA VAL A 345 8.74 2.99 -21.96
C VAL A 345 9.21 1.55 -21.79
N TYR A 346 8.58 0.83 -20.88
CA TYR A 346 8.84 -0.59 -20.64
C TYR A 346 8.20 -1.39 -21.78
N ASP A 347 8.96 -1.59 -22.85
CA ASP A 347 8.56 -2.31 -24.07
C ASP A 347 9.33 -3.63 -24.24
N GLN A 348 9.48 -4.11 -25.48
CA GLN A 348 10.28 -5.30 -25.80
C GLN A 348 11.76 -5.19 -25.38
N LYS A 349 12.27 -3.98 -25.18
CA LYS A 349 13.61 -3.75 -24.64
C LYS A 349 13.67 -3.96 -23.13
N GLU A 350 12.52 -3.93 -22.44
CA GLU A 350 12.40 -4.08 -20.99
C GLU A 350 13.28 -3.07 -20.22
N GLU A 351 13.37 -1.85 -20.75
CA GLU A 351 14.08 -0.75 -20.11
C GLU A 351 13.26 -0.23 -18.93
N TYR A 352 13.92 -0.05 -17.79
CA TYR A 352 13.31 0.46 -16.56
C TYR A 352 14.20 1.53 -15.94
N LEU A 353 13.65 2.29 -14.99
CA LEU A 353 14.33 3.38 -14.32
C LEU A 353 14.77 2.98 -12.90
N PRO A 354 16.05 2.67 -12.67
CA PRO A 354 16.63 2.69 -11.34
C PRO A 354 16.54 4.09 -10.72
N LEU A 355 15.71 4.24 -9.69
CA LEU A 355 15.59 5.48 -8.94
C LEU A 355 16.61 5.48 -7.80
N ASN A 356 17.71 6.20 -8.04
CA ASN A 356 18.78 6.45 -7.09
C ASN A 356 19.27 7.90 -7.26
N LEU A 357 20.17 8.37 -6.40
CA LEU A 357 20.75 9.72 -6.48
C LEU A 357 21.32 10.01 -7.89
N GLN A 358 21.93 8.99 -8.50
CA GLN A 358 22.33 8.99 -9.90
C GLN A 358 21.32 8.19 -10.72
N LEU A 359 20.69 8.87 -11.68
CA LEU A 359 19.77 8.22 -12.61
C LEU A 359 20.54 7.39 -13.64
N SER A 360 20.00 6.23 -13.94
CA SER A 360 20.52 5.32 -14.98
C SER A 360 19.34 4.66 -15.69
N VAL A 361 19.60 3.86 -16.73
CA VAL A 361 18.60 3.02 -17.38
C VAL A 361 18.99 1.57 -17.14
N GLY A 362 18.12 0.84 -16.45
CA GLY A 362 18.24 -0.59 -16.25
C GLY A 362 17.58 -1.34 -17.41
N LYS A 363 17.92 -2.61 -17.58
CA LYS A 363 17.34 -3.46 -18.62
C LYS A 363 17.05 -4.86 -18.10
N SER A 364 15.87 -5.40 -18.42
CA SER A 364 15.45 -6.77 -18.08
C SER A 364 15.67 -7.11 -16.60
N LEU A 365 15.01 -6.37 -15.71
CA LEU A 365 15.02 -6.64 -14.27
C LEU A 365 14.64 -8.11 -13.99
N ARG A 366 15.45 -8.80 -13.18
CA ARG A 366 15.29 -10.23 -12.82
C ARG A 366 15.23 -11.19 -14.01
N LYS A 367 15.92 -10.88 -15.11
CA LYS A 367 15.98 -11.74 -16.31
C LYS A 367 16.39 -13.19 -15.99
N ASP A 368 17.35 -13.37 -15.10
CA ASP A 368 17.90 -14.66 -14.68
C ASP A 368 16.90 -15.51 -13.88
N LYS A 369 15.91 -14.88 -13.24
CA LYS A 369 14.85 -15.56 -12.48
C LYS A 369 13.54 -15.68 -13.25
N TRP A 370 13.36 -14.91 -14.32
CA TRP A 370 12.11 -14.82 -15.06
C TRP A 370 11.58 -16.17 -15.55
N GLU A 371 12.45 -16.99 -16.18
CA GLU A 371 12.04 -18.29 -16.71
C GLU A 371 11.64 -19.28 -15.60
N PHE A 372 12.34 -19.25 -14.47
CA PHE A 372 11.98 -20.06 -13.31
C PHE A 372 10.53 -19.76 -12.89
N TRP A 373 10.22 -18.48 -12.65
CA TRP A 373 8.90 -18.10 -12.13
C TRP A 373 7.76 -18.28 -13.12
N THR A 374 8.01 -18.07 -14.41
CA THR A 374 6.94 -18.03 -15.42
C THR A 374 6.73 -19.35 -16.14
N LYS A 375 7.73 -20.25 -16.13
CA LYS A 375 7.63 -21.55 -16.80
C LYS A 375 7.93 -22.70 -15.86
N THR A 376 9.14 -22.75 -15.31
CA THR A 376 9.62 -23.92 -14.57
C THR A 376 8.78 -24.21 -13.33
N LEU A 377 8.49 -23.17 -12.55
CA LEU A 377 7.74 -23.30 -11.31
C LEU A 377 6.28 -23.71 -11.56
N PRO A 378 5.49 -23.04 -12.44
CA PRO A 378 4.15 -23.50 -12.78
C PRO A 378 4.11 -24.93 -13.34
N GLN A 379 5.07 -25.30 -14.20
CA GLN A 379 5.15 -26.65 -14.76
C GLN A 379 5.36 -27.70 -13.66
N LYS A 380 6.38 -27.52 -12.81
CA LYS A 380 6.66 -28.44 -11.70
C LYS A 380 5.51 -28.53 -10.70
N MET A 381 4.78 -27.41 -10.49
CA MET A 381 3.58 -27.39 -9.67
C MET A 381 2.45 -28.24 -10.28
N LYS A 382 2.20 -28.16 -11.60
CA LYS A 382 1.22 -29.01 -12.30
C LYS A 382 1.59 -30.49 -12.28
N GLU A 383 2.87 -30.81 -12.47
CA GLU A 383 3.37 -32.19 -12.42
C GLU A 383 3.19 -32.83 -11.04
N SER A 384 3.21 -32.03 -9.98
CA SER A 384 3.05 -32.49 -8.60
C SER A 384 1.60 -32.74 -8.15
N GLN A 385 0.58 -32.42 -8.97
CA GLN A 385 -0.83 -32.67 -8.64
C GLN A 385 -1.27 -34.10 -9.04
N PRO A 386 -2.04 -34.81 -8.19
CA PRO A 386 -2.56 -36.15 -8.50
C PRO A 386 -3.52 -36.13 -9.71
N GLU A 387 -3.56 -37.20 -10.50
CA GLU A 387 -4.27 -37.29 -11.79
C GLU A 387 -5.75 -36.86 -11.76
N ASN A 388 -6.45 -37.02 -10.64
CA ASN A 388 -7.85 -36.64 -10.49
C ASN A 388 -8.10 -35.12 -10.44
N ALA A 389 -7.07 -34.29 -10.30
CA ALA A 389 -7.16 -32.83 -10.32
C ALA A 389 -6.85 -32.22 -11.71
N ARG A 390 -6.49 -33.03 -12.71
CA ARG A 390 -6.11 -32.57 -14.05
C ARG A 390 -7.29 -32.33 -15.00
N VAL A 391 -8.53 -32.63 -14.58
CA VAL A 391 -9.73 -32.61 -15.44
C VAL A 391 -10.56 -31.32 -15.30
N GLU A 392 -10.27 -30.46 -14.33
CA GLU A 392 -10.93 -29.16 -14.18
C GLU A 392 -9.91 -28.04 -13.99
N LEU A 393 -9.28 -27.64 -15.10
CA LEU A 393 -8.70 -26.30 -15.30
C LEU A 393 -8.96 -25.85 -16.74
#